data_AF-A0A9P8FJD1-F1
#
_entry.id   AF-A0A9P8FJD1-F1
#
_cell.length_a   1.000
_cell.length_b   1.000
_cell.length_c   1.000
_cell.angle_alpha   90.00
_cell.angle_beta   90.00
_cell.angle_gamma   90.00
#
_symmetry.space_group_name_H-M   'P 1'
#
loop_
_entity.id
_entity.type
_entity.pdbx_description
1 polymer ?
#
loop_
_entity_poly.entity_id
_entity_poly.type
_entity_poly.pdbx_seq_one_letter_code
_entity_poly.pdbx_strand_id
1 'polypeptide(L)'
;HGLHLDRISGAFRNRIQIERFVDKVTRTCYIMQRDEFVAGDEAQRFLLIDTLGREYEELETSLRANHASHIDLLNAQIACLHLRLTAFFGSPSAPTYKSDLSALYIAATTLLKSFLALPPNVGAHTPGGEHLSGPFQCFATNYMMQMLLAAGFTLMKLLNSFFANKVDVTSGRTLFLQTVAALRNLSVAPNDLPLRLAEVLAQLWQANGGGSTNKLYPDSPNFIQDPEQSLQLKVRCRMSMSLLYDSVWRWKDHVGAGASKNLDRAIQHPTIPTAIPNAETSDTLPPSTMAPDQDLTLGGLENWENLNFAANAPFDSLGWALDGFLDMPEGFMA
;
A
#
# COMPACT_ATOMS: atom_id res chain seq x y z
N HIS A 1 -35.64 -25.32 -1.39
CA HIS A 1 -34.55 -24.41 -1.79
C HIS A 1 -33.29 -25.22 -2.08
N GLY A 2 -32.91 -25.45 -3.34
CA GLY A 2 -31.73 -26.30 -3.64
C GLY A 2 -31.51 -26.64 -5.13
N LEU A 3 -32.56 -26.58 -5.95
CA LEU A 3 -32.54 -27.00 -7.36
C LEU A 3 -31.74 -26.11 -8.34
N HIS A 4 -31.05 -25.07 -7.86
CA HIS A 4 -30.29 -24.13 -8.71
C HIS A 4 -28.78 -24.13 -8.44
N LEU A 5 -28.31 -24.85 -7.41
CA LEU A 5 -26.87 -24.90 -7.10
C LEU A 5 -26.09 -25.60 -8.22
N ASP A 6 -26.70 -26.54 -8.93
CA ASP A 6 -26.08 -27.26 -10.06
C ASP A 6 -25.98 -26.40 -11.34
N ARG A 7 -26.63 -25.23 -11.37
CA ARG A 7 -26.59 -24.29 -12.51
C ARG A 7 -25.54 -23.20 -12.35
N ILE A 8 -24.87 -23.13 -11.20
CA ILE A 8 -23.85 -22.12 -10.92
C ILE A 8 -22.52 -22.58 -11.52
N SER A 9 -21.91 -21.74 -12.37
CA SER A 9 -20.58 -22.01 -12.92
C SER A 9 -19.54 -22.16 -11.81
N GLY A 10 -18.53 -23.02 -12.03
CA GLY A 10 -17.43 -23.21 -11.07
C GLY A 10 -16.72 -21.91 -10.71
N ALA A 11 -16.46 -21.05 -11.70
CA ALA A 11 -15.88 -19.73 -11.48
C ALA A 11 -16.74 -18.84 -10.56
N PHE A 12 -18.06 -18.82 -10.76
CA PHE A 12 -18.95 -18.03 -9.90
C PHE A 12 -19.03 -18.60 -8.48
N ARG A 13 -19.02 -19.94 -8.34
CA ARG A 13 -18.95 -20.61 -7.02
C ARG A 13 -17.68 -20.24 -6.26
N ASN A 14 -16.53 -20.33 -6.93
CA ASN A 14 -15.22 -19.98 -6.35
C ASN A 14 -15.23 -18.53 -5.88
N ARG A 15 -15.74 -17.61 -6.73
CA ARG A 15 -15.83 -16.20 -6.36
C ARG A 15 -16.73 -15.97 -5.14
N ILE A 16 -17.90 -16.61 -5.08
CA ILE A 16 -18.78 -16.50 -3.91
C ILE A 16 -18.09 -16.98 -2.64
N GLN A 17 -17.35 -18.09 -2.69
CA GLN A 17 -16.65 -18.62 -1.52
C GLN A 17 -15.59 -17.62 -1.01
N ILE A 18 -14.82 -17.03 -1.92
CA ILE A 18 -13.85 -15.98 -1.60
C ILE A 18 -14.54 -14.76 -0.99
N GLU A 19 -15.60 -14.24 -1.61
CA GLU A 19 -16.32 -13.07 -1.12
C GLU A 19 -16.99 -13.32 0.25
N ARG A 20 -17.50 -14.53 0.50
CA ARG A 20 -18.03 -14.92 1.81
C ARG A 20 -16.95 -14.89 2.88
N PHE A 21 -15.73 -15.34 2.56
CA PHE A 21 -14.61 -15.25 3.48
C PHE A 21 -14.22 -13.78 3.73
N VAL A 22 -14.13 -12.95 2.69
CA VAL A 22 -13.87 -11.51 2.82
C VAL A 22 -14.92 -10.81 3.70
N ASP A 23 -16.21 -11.07 3.48
CA ASP A 23 -17.29 -10.50 4.31
C ASP A 23 -17.16 -10.95 5.77
N LYS A 24 -16.87 -12.24 6.01
CA LYS A 24 -16.65 -12.77 7.35
C LYS A 24 -15.49 -12.08 8.06
N VAL A 25 -14.33 -11.93 7.41
CA VAL A 25 -13.18 -11.19 7.95
C VAL A 25 -13.54 -9.73 8.22
N THR A 26 -14.25 -9.08 7.30
CA THR A 26 -14.67 -7.69 7.44
C THR A 26 -15.54 -7.47 8.67
N ARG A 27 -16.56 -8.31 8.86
CA ARG A 27 -17.50 -8.20 9.98
C ARG A 27 -16.86 -8.52 11.32
N THR A 28 -15.99 -9.52 11.36
CA THR A 28 -15.40 -10.01 12.62
C THR A 28 -14.16 -9.21 13.03
N CYS A 29 -13.28 -8.86 12.08
CA CYS A 29 -12.02 -8.22 12.40
C CYS A 29 -12.07 -6.69 12.32
N TYR A 30 -12.77 -6.12 11.34
CA TYR A 30 -12.67 -4.67 11.09
C TYR A 30 -13.82 -3.86 11.67
N ILE A 31 -15.05 -4.38 11.67
CA ILE A 31 -16.20 -3.68 12.26
C ILE A 31 -16.05 -3.58 13.79
N MET A 32 -15.48 -4.61 14.43
CA MET A 32 -15.24 -4.62 15.89
C MET A 32 -14.09 -3.70 16.34
N GLN A 33 -13.28 -3.18 15.41
CA GLN A 33 -12.12 -2.34 15.70
C GLN A 33 -12.39 -0.83 15.57
N ARG A 34 -13.63 -0.43 15.26
CA ARG A 34 -14.00 0.99 15.11
C ARG A 34 -14.09 1.74 16.44
N ASP A 35 -14.30 1.04 17.54
CA ASP A 35 -14.42 1.65 18.86
C ASP A 35 -13.06 1.59 19.57
N GLU A 36 -12.39 2.74 19.72
CA GLU A 36 -11.13 2.90 20.45
C GLU A 36 -11.21 2.52 21.94
N PHE A 37 -12.40 2.21 22.46
CA PHE A 37 -12.67 2.16 23.90
C PHE A 37 -12.76 0.79 24.55
N VAL A 38 -12.79 -0.29 23.77
CA VAL A 38 -12.78 -1.63 24.37
C VAL A 38 -11.41 -2.24 24.11
N ALA A 39 -10.60 -2.33 25.16
CA ALA A 39 -9.47 -3.23 25.19
C ALA A 39 -9.99 -4.65 24.94
N GLY A 40 -10.04 -5.03 23.66
CA GLY A 40 -10.49 -6.35 23.26
C GLY A 40 -9.54 -7.39 23.83
N ASP A 41 -10.09 -8.52 24.25
CA ASP A 41 -9.28 -9.63 24.74
C ASP A 41 -8.29 -10.08 23.62
N GLU A 42 -7.00 -9.85 23.85
CA GLU A 42 -5.94 -10.19 22.91
C GLU A 42 -5.92 -11.70 22.62
N ALA A 43 -6.27 -12.53 23.61
CA ALA A 43 -6.36 -13.98 23.44
C ALA A 43 -7.53 -14.36 22.51
N GLN A 44 -8.68 -13.70 22.68
CA GLN A 44 -9.83 -13.87 21.78
C GLN A 44 -9.50 -13.41 20.36
N ARG A 45 -8.81 -12.28 20.20
CA ARG A 45 -8.37 -11.77 18.89
C ARG A 45 -7.43 -12.76 18.21
N PHE A 46 -6.48 -13.31 18.96
CA PHE A 46 -5.56 -14.32 18.45
C PHE A 46 -6.31 -15.58 17.98
N LEU A 47 -7.19 -16.14 18.81
CA LEU A 47 -7.98 -17.32 18.47
C LEU A 47 -8.85 -17.08 17.22
N LEU A 48 -9.44 -15.90 17.10
CA LEU A 48 -10.22 -15.50 15.93
C LEU A 48 -9.36 -15.48 14.66
N ILE A 49 -8.20 -14.83 14.70
CA ILE A 49 -7.29 -14.73 13.54
C ILE A 49 -6.74 -16.10 13.16
N ASP A 50 -6.39 -16.95 14.13
CA ASP A 50 -5.92 -18.32 13.89
C ASP A 50 -7.02 -19.16 13.22
N THR A 51 -8.25 -19.09 13.73
CA THR A 51 -9.40 -19.79 13.14
C THR A 51 -9.65 -19.35 11.70
N LEU A 52 -9.69 -18.04 11.45
CA LEU A 52 -9.86 -17.51 10.09
C LEU A 52 -8.67 -17.85 9.17
N GLY A 53 -7.47 -17.97 9.73
CA GLY A 53 -6.28 -18.43 9.01
C GLY A 53 -6.44 -19.86 8.51
N ARG A 54 -6.93 -20.78 9.36
CA ARG A 54 -7.21 -22.17 8.97
C ARG A 54 -8.34 -22.26 7.94
N GLU A 55 -9.40 -21.47 8.12
CA GLU A 55 -10.48 -21.40 7.13
C GLU A 55 -10.00 -20.91 5.76
N TYR A 56 -9.03 -19.97 5.74
CA TYR A 56 -8.39 -19.56 4.49
C TYR A 56 -7.58 -20.70 3.85
N GLU A 57 -6.81 -21.46 4.63
CA GLU A 57 -6.03 -22.60 4.11
C GLU A 57 -6.94 -23.69 3.52
N GLU A 58 -8.08 -23.96 4.15
CA GLU A 58 -9.11 -24.86 3.62
C GLU A 58 -9.72 -24.33 2.32
N LEU A 59 -10.07 -23.04 2.28
CA LEU A 59 -10.58 -22.38 1.08
C LEU A 59 -9.57 -22.46 -0.07
N GLU A 60 -8.31 -22.12 0.18
CA GLU A 60 -7.26 -22.13 -0.81
C GLU A 60 -7.00 -23.56 -1.36
N THR A 61 -7.01 -24.55 -0.47
CA THR A 61 -6.89 -25.97 -0.85
C THR A 61 -8.06 -26.41 -1.73
N SER A 62 -9.28 -26.03 -1.37
CA SER A 62 -10.48 -26.32 -2.16
C SER A 62 -10.43 -25.67 -3.54
N LEU A 63 -10.00 -24.40 -3.64
CA LEU A 63 -9.85 -23.69 -4.92
C LEU A 63 -8.84 -24.39 -5.83
N ARG A 64 -7.69 -24.82 -5.30
CA ARG A 64 -6.69 -25.57 -6.08
C ARG A 64 -7.21 -26.92 -6.54
N ALA A 65 -7.89 -27.66 -5.67
CA ALA A 65 -8.50 -28.94 -6.01
C ALA A 65 -9.57 -28.81 -7.10
N ASN A 66 -10.28 -27.69 -7.15
CA ASN A 66 -11.29 -27.38 -8.16
C ASN A 66 -10.70 -26.72 -9.43
N HIS A 67 -9.38 -26.74 -9.61
CA HIS A 67 -8.69 -26.11 -10.75
C HIS A 67 -9.10 -24.65 -10.98
N ALA A 68 -9.20 -23.87 -9.89
CA ALA A 68 -9.54 -22.45 -9.96
C ALA A 68 -8.55 -21.67 -10.84
N SER A 69 -9.05 -20.61 -11.49
CA SER A 69 -8.22 -19.79 -12.38
C SER A 69 -7.13 -19.02 -11.61
N HIS A 70 -6.09 -18.55 -12.31
CA HIS A 70 -5.07 -17.69 -11.71
C HIS A 70 -5.68 -16.42 -11.08
N ILE A 71 -6.75 -15.89 -11.67
CA ILE A 71 -7.47 -14.73 -11.13
C ILE A 71 -8.20 -15.10 -9.84
N ASP A 72 -8.83 -16.27 -9.75
CA ASP A 72 -9.48 -16.73 -8.52
C ASP A 72 -8.45 -16.89 -7.39
N LEU A 73 -7.29 -17.48 -7.69
CA LEU A 73 -6.20 -17.64 -6.73
C LEU A 73 -5.65 -16.29 -6.25
N LEU A 74 -5.51 -15.31 -7.15
CA LEU A 74 -5.13 -13.94 -6.76
C LEU A 74 -6.18 -13.30 -5.85
N ASN A 75 -7.46 -13.50 -6.13
CA ASN A 75 -8.52 -12.97 -5.26
C ASN A 75 -8.58 -13.68 -3.90
N ALA A 76 -8.24 -14.97 -3.84
CA ALA A 76 -8.05 -15.66 -2.56
C ALA A 76 -6.86 -15.08 -1.78
N GLN A 77 -5.71 -14.85 -2.43
CA GLN A 77 -4.55 -14.20 -1.81
C GLN A 77 -4.86 -12.78 -1.33
N ILE A 78 -5.65 -12.02 -2.08
CA ILE A 78 -6.19 -10.71 -1.64
C ILE A 78 -7.02 -10.87 -0.36
N ALA A 79 -7.86 -11.89 -0.28
CA ALA A 79 -8.65 -12.16 0.91
C ALA A 79 -7.79 -12.53 2.12
N CYS A 80 -6.71 -13.30 1.90
CA CYS A 80 -5.70 -13.57 2.93
C CYS A 80 -5.00 -12.29 3.38
N LEU A 81 -4.58 -11.44 2.44
CA LEU A 81 -3.97 -10.16 2.77
C LEU A 81 -4.94 -9.29 3.60
N HIS A 82 -6.22 -9.23 3.22
CA HIS A 82 -7.26 -8.52 3.98
C HIS A 82 -7.35 -9.01 5.44
N LEU A 83 -7.25 -10.32 5.68
CA LEU A 83 -7.16 -10.88 7.04
C LEU A 83 -5.85 -10.46 7.73
N ARG A 84 -4.70 -10.63 7.08
CA ARG A 84 -3.39 -10.41 7.72
C ARG A 84 -3.10 -8.93 7.99
N LEU A 85 -3.72 -8.01 7.25
CA LEU A 85 -3.63 -6.56 7.49
C LEU A 85 -4.13 -6.15 8.87
N THR A 86 -4.94 -6.98 9.52
CA THR A 86 -5.36 -6.82 10.92
C THR A 86 -4.19 -6.84 11.91
N ALA A 87 -2.98 -7.29 11.51
CA ALA A 87 -1.77 -7.22 12.33
C ALA A 87 -1.43 -5.78 12.75
N PHE A 88 -1.65 -4.79 11.87
CA PHE A 88 -1.38 -3.37 12.19
C PHE A 88 -2.34 -2.77 13.22
N PHE A 89 -3.40 -3.50 13.57
CA PHE A 89 -4.39 -3.09 14.57
C PHE A 89 -4.17 -3.76 15.92
N GLY A 90 -3.34 -4.81 15.98
CA GLY A 90 -3.05 -5.54 17.21
C GLY A 90 -2.09 -4.75 18.12
N SER A 91 -2.20 -4.93 19.43
CA SER A 91 -1.31 -4.31 20.42
C SER A 91 0.15 -4.75 20.22
N PRO A 92 1.13 -3.82 20.26
CA PRO A 92 2.56 -4.17 20.20
C PRO A 92 3.03 -5.05 21.36
N SER A 93 2.37 -4.94 22.52
CA SER A 93 2.67 -5.75 23.71
C SER A 93 2.14 -7.18 23.61
N ALA A 94 1.27 -7.47 22.63
CA ALA A 94 0.73 -8.80 22.45
C ALA A 94 1.84 -9.78 22.05
N PRO A 95 1.90 -10.99 22.66
CA PRO A 95 2.96 -11.96 22.39
C PRO A 95 2.97 -12.43 20.92
N THR A 96 1.81 -12.38 20.24
CA THR A 96 1.63 -12.82 18.86
C THR A 96 1.89 -11.72 17.84
N TYR A 97 2.12 -10.47 18.26
CA TYR A 97 2.25 -9.34 17.35
C TYR A 97 3.36 -9.56 16.31
N LYS A 98 4.52 -10.04 16.75
CA LYS A 98 5.67 -10.31 15.88
C LYS A 98 5.40 -11.45 14.88
N SER A 99 4.64 -12.48 15.27
CA SER A 99 4.23 -13.55 14.35
C SER A 99 3.16 -13.09 13.37
N ASP A 100 2.23 -12.24 13.81
CA ASP A 100 1.18 -11.65 12.96
C ASP A 100 1.80 -10.78 11.85
N LEU A 101 2.82 -9.99 12.17
CA LEU A 101 3.58 -9.21 11.18
C LEU A 101 4.33 -10.10 10.18
N SER A 102 4.87 -11.24 10.63
CA SER A 102 5.49 -12.22 9.72
C SER A 102 4.48 -12.84 8.76
N ALA A 103 3.31 -13.23 9.26
CA ALA A 103 2.24 -13.75 8.43
C ALA A 103 1.73 -12.71 7.41
N LEU A 104 1.68 -11.44 7.82
CA LEU A 104 1.37 -10.32 6.94
C LEU A 104 2.42 -10.11 5.85
N TYR A 105 3.71 -10.12 6.19
CA TYR A 105 4.79 -10.03 5.21
C TYR A 105 4.70 -11.14 4.16
N ILE A 106 4.46 -12.38 4.62
CA ILE A 106 4.31 -13.54 3.72
C ILE A 106 3.09 -13.35 2.80
N ALA A 107 1.93 -12.96 3.33
CA ALA A 107 0.74 -12.74 2.51
C ALA A 107 0.93 -11.63 1.47
N ALA A 108 1.52 -10.50 1.85
CA ALA A 108 1.78 -9.37 0.96
C ALA A 108 2.76 -9.76 -0.15
N THR A 109 3.91 -10.36 0.21
CA THR A 109 4.92 -10.76 -0.79
C THR A 109 4.40 -11.87 -1.71
N THR A 110 3.59 -12.80 -1.20
CA THR A 110 2.99 -13.87 -2.00
C THR A 110 2.02 -13.32 -3.03
N LEU A 111 1.14 -12.39 -2.64
CA LEU A 111 0.22 -11.73 -3.56
C LEU A 111 0.99 -10.98 -4.65
N LEU A 112 1.96 -10.14 -4.26
CA LEU A 112 2.72 -9.32 -5.21
C LEU A 112 3.52 -10.17 -6.19
N LYS A 113 4.22 -11.21 -5.70
CA LYS A 113 4.93 -12.15 -6.56
C LYS A 113 4.00 -12.88 -7.52
N SER A 114 2.83 -13.31 -7.05
CA SER A 114 1.85 -14.02 -7.89
C SER A 114 1.26 -13.11 -8.95
N PHE A 115 1.01 -11.84 -8.63
CA PHE A 115 0.53 -10.84 -9.57
C PHE A 115 1.58 -10.50 -10.62
N LEU A 116 2.83 -10.25 -10.22
CA LEU A 116 3.94 -9.95 -11.11
C LEU A 116 4.33 -11.15 -12.00
N ALA A 117 4.04 -12.38 -11.56
CA ALA A 117 4.25 -13.60 -12.33
C ALA A 117 3.12 -13.91 -13.32
N LEU A 118 2.05 -13.09 -13.37
CA LEU A 118 1.00 -13.28 -14.36
C LEU A 118 1.57 -13.10 -15.78
N PRO A 119 1.25 -14.01 -16.72
CA PRO A 119 1.56 -13.80 -18.12
C PRO A 119 0.92 -12.49 -18.63
N PRO A 120 1.61 -11.74 -19.51
CA PRO A 120 1.13 -10.45 -20.04
C PRO A 120 -0.17 -10.53 -20.86
N ASN A 121 -0.70 -11.74 -21.11
CA ASN A 121 -1.91 -12.00 -21.91
C ASN A 121 -3.09 -12.58 -21.10
N VAL A 122 -3.03 -12.61 -19.76
CA VAL A 122 -4.15 -13.08 -18.93
C VAL A 122 -5.26 -12.02 -18.94
N GLY A 123 -6.18 -12.10 -19.90
CA GLY A 123 -7.43 -11.32 -19.90
C GLY A 123 -7.88 -10.74 -21.24
N ALA A 124 -7.08 -10.83 -22.32
CA ALA A 124 -7.43 -10.26 -23.61
C ALA A 124 -7.48 -11.33 -24.71
N HIS A 125 -8.63 -12.00 -24.86
CA HIS A 125 -9.05 -12.46 -26.18
C HIS A 125 -9.97 -11.37 -26.76
N THR A 126 -9.38 -10.36 -27.38
CA THR A 126 -10.15 -9.44 -28.24
C THR A 126 -10.56 -10.21 -29.51
N PRO A 127 -11.86 -10.29 -29.85
CA PRO A 127 -12.28 -10.83 -31.14
C PRO A 127 -11.87 -9.80 -32.21
N GLY A 128 -10.70 -9.97 -32.81
CA GLY A 128 -10.15 -9.00 -33.76
C GLY A 128 -8.64 -9.05 -34.01
N GLY A 129 -7.86 -9.89 -33.33
CA GLY A 129 -6.47 -10.17 -33.71
C GLY A 129 -5.47 -9.00 -33.53
N GLU A 130 -5.89 -7.83 -33.08
CA GLU A 130 -4.97 -6.76 -32.70
C GLU A 130 -4.39 -7.05 -31.31
N HIS A 131 -3.16 -7.53 -31.30
CA HIS A 131 -2.30 -7.56 -30.12
C HIS A 131 -2.04 -6.11 -29.68
N LEU A 132 -2.82 -5.64 -28.70
CA LEU A 132 -2.42 -4.52 -27.83
C LEU A 132 -1.19 -4.99 -27.03
N SER A 133 -0.02 -4.85 -27.65
CA SER A 133 1.24 -5.41 -27.20
C SER A 133 1.94 -4.41 -26.28
N GLY A 134 1.41 -4.27 -25.07
CA GLY A 134 2.15 -3.72 -23.93
C GLY A 134 2.70 -4.86 -23.07
N PRO A 135 3.96 -4.82 -22.60
CA PRO A 135 4.59 -5.95 -21.90
C PRO A 135 3.96 -6.33 -20.54
N PHE A 136 2.93 -5.62 -20.05
CA PHE A 136 2.36 -5.82 -18.71
C PHE A 136 0.84 -5.63 -18.59
N GLN A 137 0.06 -5.83 -19.66
CA GLN A 137 -1.37 -5.47 -19.66
C GLN A 137 -2.26 -6.51 -18.96
N CYS A 138 -2.03 -6.72 -17.66
CA CYS A 138 -2.99 -7.38 -16.79
C CYS A 138 -4.09 -6.38 -16.41
N PHE A 139 -5.31 -6.59 -16.90
CA PHE A 139 -6.46 -5.80 -16.46
C PHE A 139 -6.76 -6.15 -15.00
N ALA A 140 -6.29 -5.34 -14.06
CA ALA A 140 -6.66 -5.44 -12.65
C ALA A 140 -7.96 -4.66 -12.41
N THR A 141 -8.91 -5.27 -11.70
CA THR A 141 -10.08 -4.53 -11.20
C THR A 141 -9.62 -3.47 -10.20
N ASN A 142 -10.44 -2.43 -9.99
CA ASN A 142 -10.16 -1.40 -9.00
C ASN A 142 -9.89 -2.00 -7.60
N TYR A 143 -10.65 -3.02 -7.20
CA TYR A 143 -10.43 -3.73 -5.94
C TYR A 143 -9.06 -4.41 -5.87
N MET A 144 -8.64 -5.11 -6.95
CA MET A 144 -7.32 -5.73 -7.02
C MET A 144 -6.20 -4.69 -6.96
N MET A 145 -6.33 -3.58 -7.70
CA MET A 145 -5.39 -2.46 -7.64
C MET A 145 -5.24 -1.92 -6.20
N GLN A 146 -6.35 -1.68 -5.50
CA GLN A 146 -6.32 -1.19 -4.12
C GLN A 146 -5.61 -2.17 -3.16
N MET A 147 -5.80 -3.48 -3.36
CA MET A 147 -5.19 -4.49 -2.50
C MET A 147 -3.70 -4.74 -2.84
N LEU A 148 -3.30 -4.58 -4.10
CA LEU A 148 -1.88 -4.53 -4.50
C LEU A 148 -1.19 -3.30 -3.90
N LEU A 149 -1.88 -2.15 -3.93
CA LEU A 149 -1.40 -0.93 -3.30
C LEU A 149 -1.24 -1.12 -1.78
N ALA A 150 -2.23 -1.71 -1.10
CA ALA A 150 -2.14 -2.06 0.31
C ALA A 150 -0.96 -3.00 0.62
N ALA A 151 -0.67 -3.97 -0.24
CA ALA A 151 0.52 -4.82 -0.14
C ALA A 151 1.82 -4.03 -0.32
N GLY A 152 1.87 -3.10 -1.28
CA GLY A 152 3.02 -2.22 -1.49
C GLY A 152 3.31 -1.35 -0.27
N PHE A 153 2.28 -0.70 0.29
CA PHE A 153 2.42 0.06 1.53
C PHE A 153 2.79 -0.82 2.74
N THR A 154 2.35 -2.09 2.76
CA THR A 154 2.77 -3.06 3.78
C THR A 154 4.27 -3.30 3.72
N LEU A 155 4.83 -3.53 2.52
CA LEU A 155 6.28 -3.63 2.34
C LEU A 155 6.98 -2.34 2.77
N MET A 156 6.46 -1.18 2.36
CA MET A 156 7.02 0.11 2.76
C MET A 156 7.07 0.27 4.28
N LYS A 157 6.00 -0.04 5.00
CA LYS A 157 6.00 0.02 6.48
C LYS A 157 6.95 -1.00 7.10
N LEU A 158 6.87 -2.27 6.70
CA LEU A 158 7.63 -3.34 7.35
C LEU A 158 9.14 -3.21 7.11
N LEU A 159 9.56 -2.89 5.88
CA LEU A 159 10.97 -2.76 5.50
C LEU A 159 11.64 -1.49 6.05
N ASN A 160 10.86 -0.52 6.52
CA ASN A 160 11.37 0.70 7.17
C ASN A 160 11.10 0.73 8.69
N SER A 161 10.82 -0.43 9.30
CA SER A 161 10.53 -0.59 10.74
C SER A 161 11.47 -1.61 11.40
N PHE A 162 11.36 -1.76 12.74
CA PHE A 162 12.08 -2.81 13.49
C PHE A 162 11.93 -4.22 12.88
N PHE A 163 10.86 -4.48 12.12
CA PHE A 163 10.61 -5.76 11.46
C PHE A 163 11.61 -6.06 10.33
N ALA A 164 12.24 -5.04 9.72
CA ALA A 164 13.24 -5.21 8.65
C ALA A 164 14.39 -6.14 9.04
N ASN A 165 14.75 -6.19 10.33
CA ASN A 165 15.79 -7.07 10.86
C ASN A 165 15.46 -8.58 10.76
N LYS A 166 14.22 -8.94 10.42
CA LYS A 166 13.73 -10.33 10.34
C LYS A 166 13.55 -10.83 8.91
N VAL A 167 13.79 -9.98 7.90
CA VAL A 167 13.51 -10.30 6.50
C VAL A 167 14.65 -9.88 5.60
N ASP A 168 14.70 -10.46 4.40
CA ASP A 168 15.60 -10.03 3.34
C ASP A 168 15.13 -8.68 2.77
N VAL A 169 15.73 -7.60 3.26
CA VAL A 169 15.42 -6.23 2.84
C VAL A 169 15.75 -6.00 1.38
N THR A 170 16.79 -6.64 0.83
CA THR A 170 17.19 -6.49 -0.57
C THR A 170 16.13 -7.07 -1.49
N SER A 171 15.69 -8.31 -1.23
CA SER A 171 14.60 -8.92 -1.99
C SER A 171 13.29 -8.13 -1.83
N GLY A 172 13.00 -7.67 -0.61
CA GLY A 172 11.82 -6.84 -0.32
C GLY A 172 11.82 -5.51 -1.09
N ARG A 173 12.97 -4.82 -1.16
CA ARG A 173 13.13 -3.57 -1.92
C ARG A 173 12.93 -3.79 -3.42
N THR A 174 13.53 -4.84 -3.99
CA THR A 174 13.33 -5.18 -5.41
C THR A 174 11.85 -5.43 -5.71
N LEU A 175 11.18 -6.23 -4.87
CA LEU A 175 9.76 -6.51 -5.03
C LEU A 175 8.90 -5.26 -4.90
N PHE A 176 9.25 -4.36 -3.97
CA PHE A 176 8.57 -3.08 -3.80
C PHE A 176 8.68 -2.21 -5.07
N LEU A 177 9.88 -2.05 -5.62
CA LEU A 177 10.09 -1.25 -6.84
C LEU A 177 9.35 -1.83 -8.05
N GLN A 178 9.37 -3.16 -8.21
CA GLN A 178 8.57 -3.85 -9.23
C GLN A 178 7.07 -3.62 -9.04
N THR A 179 6.59 -3.59 -7.79
CA THR A 179 5.20 -3.32 -7.47
C THR A 179 4.80 -1.90 -7.85
N VAL A 180 5.65 -0.89 -7.57
CA VAL A 180 5.41 0.50 -7.99
C VAL A 180 5.31 0.58 -9.52
N ALA A 181 6.24 -0.05 -10.25
CA ALA A 181 6.19 -0.08 -11.71
C ALA A 181 4.92 -0.76 -12.24
N ALA A 182 4.51 -1.88 -11.63
CA ALA A 182 3.29 -2.57 -12.02
C ALA A 182 2.03 -1.73 -11.77
N LEU A 183 1.94 -1.02 -10.64
CA LEU A 183 0.82 -0.12 -10.35
C LEU A 183 0.72 1.04 -11.35
N ARG A 184 1.85 1.57 -11.84
CA ARG A 184 1.84 2.56 -12.94
C ARG A 184 1.29 1.98 -14.22
N ASN A 185 1.64 0.73 -14.54
CA ASN A 185 1.18 0.05 -15.75
C ASN A 185 -0.31 -0.34 -15.71
N LEU A 186 -0.98 -0.24 -14.56
CA LEU A 186 -2.44 -0.35 -14.46
C LEU A 186 -3.17 0.91 -14.94
N SER A 187 -2.44 2.00 -15.17
CA SER A 187 -2.99 3.25 -15.66
C SER A 187 -3.53 3.09 -17.09
N VAL A 188 -4.76 3.54 -17.32
CA VAL A 188 -5.41 3.55 -18.64
C VAL A 188 -5.43 4.93 -19.27
N ALA A 189 -5.20 5.97 -18.46
CA ALA A 189 -5.14 7.35 -18.89
C ALA A 189 -4.04 8.09 -18.12
N PRO A 190 -3.32 9.03 -18.77
CA PRO A 190 -2.30 9.81 -18.08
C PRO A 190 -2.93 10.53 -16.88
N ASN A 191 -2.24 10.49 -15.74
CA ASN A 191 -2.66 11.09 -14.47
C ASN A 191 -3.96 10.52 -13.87
N ASP A 192 -4.31 9.27 -14.18
CA ASP A 192 -5.43 8.58 -13.53
C ASP A 192 -5.11 8.13 -12.10
N LEU A 193 -6.06 7.43 -11.48
CA LEU A 193 -5.96 7.04 -10.07
C LEU A 193 -4.80 6.06 -9.78
N PRO A 194 -4.61 4.94 -10.52
CA PRO A 194 -3.48 4.04 -10.32
C PRO A 194 -2.13 4.74 -10.40
N LEU A 195 -1.91 5.60 -11.42
CA LEU A 195 -0.66 6.32 -11.57
C LEU A 195 -0.37 7.23 -10.37
N ARG A 196 -1.36 8.04 -9.95
CA ARG A 196 -1.20 8.93 -8.80
C ARG A 196 -0.91 8.18 -7.50
N LEU A 197 -1.59 7.05 -7.27
CA LEU A 197 -1.36 6.23 -6.07
C LEU A 197 0.02 5.55 -6.07
N ALA A 198 0.52 5.16 -7.25
CA ALA A 198 1.87 4.62 -7.39
C ALA A 198 2.93 5.69 -7.06
N GLU A 199 2.74 6.94 -7.49
CA GLU A 199 3.64 8.05 -7.15
C GLU A 199 3.63 8.35 -5.65
N VAL A 200 2.45 8.37 -5.00
CA VAL A 200 2.37 8.54 -3.55
C VAL A 200 3.13 7.43 -2.82
N LEU A 201 2.95 6.18 -3.24
CA LEU A 201 3.68 5.04 -2.66
C LEU A 201 5.21 5.21 -2.79
N ALA A 202 5.68 5.62 -3.98
CA ALA A 202 7.09 5.84 -4.26
C ALA A 202 7.67 7.00 -3.43
N GLN A 203 6.97 8.13 -3.34
CA GLN A 203 7.38 9.29 -2.56
C GLN A 203 7.50 8.94 -1.07
N LEU A 204 6.52 8.23 -0.52
CA LEU A 204 6.57 7.79 0.88
C LEU A 204 7.72 6.80 1.11
N TRP A 205 8.00 5.89 0.18
CA TRP A 205 9.18 5.03 0.29
C TRP A 205 10.49 5.81 0.40
N GLN A 206 10.67 6.84 -0.43
CA GLN A 206 11.86 7.69 -0.37
C GLN A 206 11.92 8.50 0.93
N ALA A 207 10.79 9.05 1.38
CA ALA A 207 10.70 9.79 2.64
C ALA A 207 11.07 8.95 3.87
N ASN A 208 10.96 7.62 3.79
CA ASN A 208 11.32 6.69 4.87
C ASN A 208 12.74 6.11 4.74
N GLY A 209 13.58 6.68 3.88
CA GLY A 209 14.98 6.27 3.71
C GLY A 209 15.17 5.08 2.76
N GLY A 210 14.19 4.78 1.91
CA GLY A 210 14.36 3.89 0.77
C GLY A 210 14.74 2.44 1.10
N GLY A 211 14.40 1.97 2.31
CA GLY A 211 14.78 0.65 2.81
C GLY A 211 16.23 0.52 3.27
N SER A 212 16.98 1.63 3.40
CA SER A 212 18.42 1.60 3.64
C SER A 212 18.87 1.77 5.09
N THR A 213 17.97 2.06 6.06
CA THR A 213 18.13 1.81 7.52
C THR A 213 17.03 2.52 8.34
N ASN A 214 15.87 1.87 8.40
CA ASN A 214 14.73 2.05 9.33
C ASN A 214 14.40 3.45 9.83
N LYS A 215 13.62 4.23 9.07
CA LYS A 215 13.01 5.45 9.60
C LYS A 215 11.58 5.66 9.13
N LEU A 216 10.61 5.33 9.99
CA LEU A 216 9.17 5.65 9.88
C LEU A 216 8.83 7.08 10.37
N TYR A 217 9.67 8.05 9.97
CA TYR A 217 9.64 9.50 10.25
C TYR A 217 10.26 10.01 11.59
N PRO A 218 11.60 10.08 11.70
CA PRO A 218 12.37 10.37 12.93
C PRO A 218 12.29 11.80 13.48
N ASP A 219 11.93 12.78 12.65
CA ASP A 219 11.94 14.21 13.03
C ASP A 219 10.52 14.78 13.23
N SER A 220 9.49 13.92 13.24
CA SER A 220 8.14 14.33 13.65
C SER A 220 8.13 14.66 15.15
N PRO A 221 7.47 15.75 15.60
CA PRO A 221 7.22 15.99 17.03
C PRO A 221 6.41 14.85 17.67
N ASN A 222 5.67 14.08 16.86
CA ASN A 222 4.94 12.88 17.26
C ASN A 222 5.73 11.58 17.02
N PHE A 223 7.07 11.65 16.87
CA PHE A 223 7.88 10.46 16.68
C PHE A 223 7.68 9.48 17.83
N ILE A 224 7.25 8.27 17.49
CA ILE A 224 7.04 7.21 18.46
C ILE A 224 8.42 6.70 18.86
N GLN A 225 8.87 7.07 20.06
CA GLN A 225 10.16 6.68 20.61
C GLN A 225 10.29 5.16 20.79
N ASP A 226 9.17 4.47 21.02
CA ASP A 226 9.12 3.01 21.09
C ASP A 226 9.07 2.41 19.66
N PRO A 227 10.15 1.74 19.20
CA PRO A 227 10.19 1.13 17.87
C PRO A 227 9.06 0.12 17.65
N GLU A 228 8.58 -0.56 18.69
CA GLU A 228 7.54 -1.59 18.56
C GLU A 228 6.16 -0.98 18.26
N GLN A 229 5.92 0.25 18.73
CA GLN A 229 4.70 1.02 18.49
C GLN A 229 4.70 1.76 17.13
N SER A 230 5.84 1.83 16.44
CA SER A 230 5.99 2.59 15.18
C SER A 230 5.04 2.14 14.05
N LEU A 231 4.62 0.87 14.05
CA LEU A 231 3.77 0.27 13.02
C LEU A 231 2.26 0.40 13.30
N GLN A 232 1.85 0.87 14.49
CA GLN A 232 0.44 0.99 14.85
C GLN A 232 -0.29 2.02 14.00
N LEU A 233 -1.53 1.74 13.61
CA LEU A 233 -2.36 2.70 12.88
C LEU A 233 -3.06 3.65 13.85
N LYS A 234 -2.96 4.95 13.56
CA LYS A 234 -3.82 6.00 14.14
C LYS A 234 -5.11 6.11 13.32
N VAL A 235 -5.02 6.12 11.99
CA VAL A 235 -6.23 6.06 11.15
C VAL A 235 -6.69 4.61 11.06
N ARG A 236 -7.81 4.27 11.72
CA ARG A 236 -8.30 2.87 11.86
C ARG A 236 -9.66 2.60 11.20
N CYS A 237 -10.35 3.62 10.70
CA CYS A 237 -11.76 3.53 10.27
C CYS A 237 -12.01 3.02 8.84
N ARG A 238 -10.96 2.68 8.08
CA ARG A 238 -11.01 2.34 6.63
C ARG A 238 -10.63 0.88 6.32
N MET A 239 -10.77 -0.02 7.29
CA MET A 239 -10.49 -1.46 7.13
C MET A 239 -9.06 -1.70 6.61
N SER A 240 -8.86 -2.57 5.61
CA SER A 240 -7.56 -2.81 4.97
C SER A 240 -6.89 -1.56 4.42
N MET A 241 -7.66 -0.55 4.00
CA MET A 241 -7.09 0.68 3.47
C MET A 241 -6.61 1.65 4.56
N SER A 242 -6.95 1.41 5.83
CA SER A 242 -6.49 2.22 6.97
C SER A 242 -4.98 2.46 6.96
N LEU A 243 -4.20 1.46 6.57
CA LEU A 243 -2.74 1.57 6.51
C LEU A 243 -2.28 2.68 5.53
N LEU A 244 -2.96 2.83 4.39
CA LEU A 244 -2.62 3.82 3.36
C LEU A 244 -2.94 5.21 3.88
N TYR A 245 -4.16 5.40 4.38
CA TYR A 245 -4.59 6.68 4.93
C TYR A 245 -3.73 7.10 6.12
N ASP A 246 -3.40 6.16 7.01
CA ASP A 246 -2.47 6.40 8.12
C ASP A 246 -1.08 6.82 7.65
N SER A 247 -0.55 6.15 6.61
CA SER A 247 0.78 6.47 6.06
C SER A 247 0.82 7.87 5.46
N VAL A 248 -0.22 8.24 4.70
CA VAL A 248 -0.34 9.56 4.08
C VAL A 248 -0.55 10.64 5.14
N TRP A 249 -1.40 10.38 6.14
CA TRP A 249 -1.64 11.29 7.26
C TRP A 249 -0.36 11.56 8.05
N ARG A 250 0.41 10.51 8.39
CA ARG A 250 1.71 10.62 9.08
C ARG A 250 2.74 11.40 8.25
N TRP A 251 2.77 11.17 6.94
CA TRP A 251 3.66 11.91 6.04
C TRP A 251 3.31 13.41 6.04
N LYS A 252 2.02 13.76 5.93
CA LYS A 252 1.56 15.16 6.01
C LYS A 252 1.90 15.80 7.36
N ASP A 253 1.68 15.09 8.47
CA ASP A 253 2.03 15.57 9.82
C ASP A 253 3.54 15.88 9.92
N HIS A 254 4.38 15.02 9.34
CA HIS A 254 5.82 15.23 9.28
C HIS A 254 6.21 16.44 8.42
N VAL A 255 5.65 16.58 7.21
CA VAL A 255 5.93 17.72 6.32
C VAL A 255 5.45 19.04 6.92
N GLY A 256 4.25 19.05 7.52
CA GLY A 256 3.70 20.23 8.19
C GLY A 256 4.54 20.66 9.40
N ALA A 257 5.02 19.70 10.20
CA ALA A 257 5.93 19.99 11.30
C ALA A 257 7.29 20.52 10.82
N GLY A 258 7.81 20.01 9.70
CA GLY A 258 9.04 20.52 9.07
C GLY A 258 8.91 21.97 8.60
N ALA A 259 7.77 22.33 8.00
CA ALA A 259 7.47 23.70 7.59
C ALA A 259 7.39 24.67 8.79
N SER A 260 6.77 24.25 9.89
CA SER A 260 6.72 25.03 11.14
C SER A 260 8.12 25.24 11.74
N LYS A 261 8.95 24.19 11.79
CA LYS A 261 10.33 24.29 12.31
C LYS A 261 11.21 25.22 11.46
N ASN A 262 11.01 25.22 10.14
CA ASN A 262 11.69 26.14 9.23
C ASN A 262 11.28 27.60 9.47
N LEU A 263 9.99 27.84 9.75
CA LEU A 263 9.48 29.15 10.15
C LEU A 263 10.06 29.61 11.49
N ASP A 264 10.06 28.74 12.51
CA ASP A 264 10.62 29.05 13.83
C ASP A 264 12.12 29.36 13.76
N ARG A 265 12.87 28.62 12.93
CA ARG A 265 14.29 28.89 12.68
C ARG A 265 14.52 30.21 11.96
N ALA A 266 13.67 30.56 11.00
CA ALA A 266 13.73 31.84 10.30
C ALA A 266 13.42 33.03 11.24
N ILE A 267 12.51 32.83 12.20
CA ILE A 267 12.19 33.82 13.24
C ILE A 267 13.34 33.96 14.25
N GLN A 268 14.00 32.86 14.63
CA GLN A 268 15.10 32.87 15.61
C GLN A 268 16.45 33.36 15.03
N HIS A 269 16.67 33.21 13.72
CA HIS A 269 17.90 33.63 13.05
C HIS A 269 17.62 34.45 11.77
N PRO A 270 17.08 35.68 11.90
CA PRO A 270 16.61 36.48 10.76
C PRO A 270 17.70 36.97 9.80
N THR A 271 18.98 36.83 10.16
CA THR A 271 20.14 37.31 9.37
C THR A 271 20.96 36.21 8.70
N ILE A 272 20.57 34.93 8.83
CA ILE A 272 21.24 33.84 8.09
C ILE A 272 20.50 33.67 6.76
N PRO A 273 21.11 33.96 5.59
CA PRO A 273 20.49 33.64 4.32
C PRO A 273 20.30 32.13 4.28
N THR A 274 19.05 31.68 4.20
CA THR A 274 18.73 30.29 3.92
C THR A 274 19.36 29.93 2.59
N ALA A 275 20.49 29.22 2.61
CA ALA A 275 20.98 28.54 1.42
C ALA A 275 19.86 27.61 0.96
N ILE A 276 19.22 27.97 -0.15
CA ILE A 276 18.41 27.07 -0.95
C ILE A 276 19.36 25.91 -1.30
N PRO A 277 19.08 24.65 -0.92
CA PRO A 277 19.91 23.55 -1.39
C PRO A 277 19.73 23.44 -2.91
N ASN A 278 20.75 23.90 -3.64
CA ASN A 278 20.98 23.82 -5.09
C ASN A 278 20.10 24.69 -6.00
N ALA A 279 20.45 25.97 -6.07
CA ALA A 279 20.36 26.75 -7.30
C ALA A 279 21.72 27.39 -7.60
N GLU A 280 22.69 26.59 -8.06
CA GLU A 280 23.89 27.10 -8.74
C GLU A 280 23.75 26.86 -10.25
N THR A 281 23.12 27.84 -10.89
CA THR A 281 23.47 28.45 -12.18
C THR A 281 24.12 27.60 -13.28
N SER A 282 23.33 27.33 -14.33
CA SER A 282 23.75 27.74 -15.67
C SER A 282 22.55 28.29 -16.43
N ASP A 283 22.55 29.62 -16.63
CA ASP A 283 21.67 30.35 -17.53
C ASP A 283 21.82 29.81 -18.96
N THR A 284 20.78 29.15 -19.47
CA THR A 284 20.25 29.35 -20.83
C THR A 284 18.93 28.60 -20.93
N LEU A 285 17.83 29.33 -21.10
CA LEU A 285 16.54 28.78 -21.53
C LEU A 285 16.63 28.34 -23.00
N PRO A 286 16.18 27.12 -23.35
CA PRO A 286 15.52 26.88 -24.62
C PRO A 286 14.01 26.62 -24.39
N PRO A 287 13.18 26.85 -25.43
CA PRO A 287 11.74 26.97 -25.30
C PRO A 287 11.08 25.63 -24.99
N SER A 288 9.88 25.73 -24.39
CA SER A 288 8.91 24.65 -24.25
C SER A 288 8.88 23.75 -25.48
N THR A 289 9.39 22.53 -25.32
CA THR A 289 9.22 21.47 -26.28
C THR A 289 8.67 20.28 -25.50
N MET A 290 7.42 19.91 -25.80
CA MET A 290 6.90 18.61 -25.41
C MET A 290 7.88 17.56 -25.93
N ALA A 291 8.42 16.72 -25.04
CA ALA A 291 9.20 15.56 -25.43
C ALA A 291 8.53 14.28 -24.91
N PRO A 292 8.50 13.23 -25.74
CA PRO A 292 7.60 12.09 -25.59
C PRO A 292 8.27 10.94 -24.83
N ASP A 293 7.43 9.98 -24.42
CA ASP A 293 7.74 8.58 -24.09
C ASP A 293 9.18 8.27 -23.64
N GLN A 294 9.38 8.25 -22.32
CA GLN A 294 10.52 7.52 -21.74
C GLN A 294 10.22 6.02 -21.79
N ASP A 295 10.85 5.38 -22.77
CA ASP A 295 10.90 3.93 -22.97
C ASP A 295 11.42 3.22 -21.70
N LEU A 296 10.54 2.47 -21.02
CA LEU A 296 10.84 1.74 -19.79
C LEU A 296 11.47 0.38 -20.10
N THR A 297 12.74 0.39 -20.48
CA THR A 297 13.56 -0.83 -20.55
C THR A 297 14.13 -1.19 -19.16
N LEU A 298 14.47 -2.47 -18.98
CA LEU A 298 15.02 -3.06 -17.74
C LEU A 298 16.26 -2.32 -17.17
N GLY A 299 16.94 -1.50 -18.00
CA GLY A 299 18.06 -0.63 -17.57
C GLY A 299 17.66 0.61 -16.76
N GLY A 300 16.37 0.99 -16.71
CA GLY A 300 15.89 2.15 -15.95
C GLY A 300 15.88 1.99 -14.43
N LEU A 301 16.04 0.76 -13.92
CA LEU A 301 16.08 0.46 -12.48
C LEU A 301 17.34 0.99 -11.78
N GLU A 302 18.47 1.13 -12.49
CA GLU A 302 19.74 1.58 -11.90
C GLU A 302 19.81 3.10 -11.68
N ASN A 303 18.98 3.89 -12.36
CA ASN A 303 19.00 5.35 -12.29
C ASN A 303 17.92 5.95 -11.34
N TRP A 304 17.24 5.09 -10.59
CA TRP A 304 16.13 5.45 -9.70
C TRP A 304 16.55 6.32 -8.51
N GLU A 305 17.81 6.23 -8.07
CA GLU A 305 18.34 6.99 -6.94
C GLU A 305 18.58 8.47 -7.25
N ASN A 306 18.63 8.85 -8.53
CA ASN A 306 18.89 10.23 -8.99
C ASN A 306 17.62 10.99 -9.41
N LEU A 307 16.44 10.37 -9.36
CA LEU A 307 15.20 11.05 -9.69
C LEU A 307 14.81 11.98 -8.53
N ASN A 308 15.08 13.26 -8.70
CA ASN A 308 14.74 14.31 -7.74
C ASN A 308 13.23 14.59 -7.75
N PHE A 309 12.44 13.65 -7.23
CA PHE A 309 10.97 13.69 -7.19
C PHE A 309 10.41 14.85 -6.35
N ALA A 310 11.23 15.46 -5.49
CA ALA A 310 10.82 16.53 -4.58
C ALA A 310 10.83 17.93 -5.22
N ALA A 311 11.57 18.14 -6.32
CA ALA A 311 11.85 19.50 -6.82
C ALA A 311 10.75 20.10 -7.73
N ASN A 312 9.83 19.28 -8.27
CA ASN A 312 8.93 19.71 -9.35
C ASN A 312 7.44 19.34 -9.13
N ALA A 313 6.94 19.30 -7.90
CA ALA A 313 5.51 19.09 -7.66
C ALA A 313 4.78 20.42 -7.41
N PRO A 314 4.20 21.10 -8.42
CA PRO A 314 3.38 22.30 -8.26
C PRO A 314 1.94 21.99 -7.79
N PHE A 315 1.69 20.82 -7.19
CA PHE A 315 0.34 20.31 -6.93
C PHE A 315 0.04 20.16 -5.44
N ASP A 316 -1.13 20.64 -5.03
CA ASP A 316 -1.83 20.12 -3.84
C ASP A 316 -2.26 18.67 -4.13
N SER A 317 -1.35 17.74 -3.85
CA SER A 317 -1.38 16.36 -4.36
C SER A 317 -2.32 15.43 -3.60
N LEU A 318 -2.97 15.89 -2.53
CA LEU A 318 -3.76 15.05 -1.62
C LEU A 318 -5.18 15.56 -1.33
N GLY A 319 -5.59 16.74 -1.82
CA GLY A 319 -6.96 17.25 -1.66
C GLY A 319 -8.02 16.24 -2.13
N TRP A 320 -7.74 15.55 -3.24
CA TRP A 320 -8.63 14.53 -3.81
C TRP A 320 -8.70 13.22 -3.01
N ALA A 321 -7.66 12.87 -2.22
CA ALA A 321 -7.66 11.66 -1.39
C ALA A 321 -8.52 11.83 -0.13
N LEU A 322 -8.87 13.08 0.19
CA LEU A 322 -9.63 13.49 1.37
C LEU A 322 -10.87 14.32 1.01
N ASP A 323 -11.28 14.34 -0.26
CA ASP A 323 -12.47 15.07 -0.70
C ASP A 323 -13.70 14.47 0.00
N GLY A 324 -14.20 15.18 1.03
CA GLY A 324 -15.21 14.71 1.98
C GLY A 324 -14.79 14.60 3.47
N PHE A 325 -13.52 14.83 3.82
CA PHE A 325 -13.04 14.88 5.23
C PHE A 325 -12.99 16.29 5.82
N LEU A 326 -13.12 17.34 4.99
CA LEU A 326 -12.97 18.75 5.39
C LEU A 326 -14.28 19.42 5.85
N ASP A 327 -15.42 18.71 5.83
CA ASP A 327 -16.70 19.21 6.36
C ASP A 327 -16.88 18.90 7.86
N MET A 328 -15.81 18.58 8.60
CA MET A 328 -15.88 18.49 10.06
C MET A 328 -15.95 19.91 10.63
N PRO A 329 -17.06 20.32 11.27
CA PRO A 329 -17.17 21.67 11.82
C PRO A 329 -16.09 21.89 12.89
N GLU A 330 -15.48 23.08 12.90
CA GLU A 330 -14.38 23.52 13.77
C GLU A 330 -14.68 23.52 15.29
N GLY A 331 -15.67 22.77 15.77
CA GLY A 331 -16.19 22.84 17.13
C GLY A 331 -15.77 21.73 18.10
N PHE A 332 -14.77 20.91 17.79
CA PHE A 332 -14.33 19.81 18.68
C PHE A 332 -12.82 19.86 18.96
N MET A 333 -12.34 21.01 19.42
CA MET A 333 -11.18 21.09 20.30
C MET A 333 -11.49 22.07 21.44
N ALA A 334 -12.14 21.54 22.48
CA ALA A 334 -12.12 22.03 23.85
C ALA A 334 -12.18 20.81 24.78
#